data_AF-A0A918XAX1-F1
#
_entry.id   AF-A0A918XAX1-F1
#
_cell.length_a   1.000
_cell.length_b   1.000
_cell.length_c   1.000
_cell.angle_alpha   90.00
_cell.angle_beta   90.00
_cell.angle_gamma   90.00
#
_symmetry.space_group_name_H-M   'P 1'
#
loop_
_entity.id
_entity.type
_entity.pdbx_description
1 polymer ?
#
loop_
_entity_poly.entity_id
_entity_poly.type
_entity_poly.pdbx_seq_one_letter_code
_entity_poly.pdbx_strand_id
1 'polypeptide(L)'
;MTNPIPQPRPSSDPLHRSFPTLPRRGPLVGPYCPVCTHTSCRRRRAQGLPRLGGHRAEYQREHALAATLQRRNPHLILWFGEQTGSYWVASSTGLAEVPDTVTLDRLLAPEPVHG
;
A
#
# COMPACT_ATOMS: atom_id res chain seq x y z
N MET A 1 35.16 9.65 -16.21
CA MET A 1 34.64 8.75 -15.17
C MET A 1 34.00 7.58 -15.87
N THR A 2 34.64 6.40 -15.86
CA THR A 2 34.29 5.28 -16.75
C THR A 2 34.09 4.03 -15.92
N ASN A 3 33.04 3.99 -15.10
CA ASN A 3 32.58 2.76 -14.46
C ASN A 3 31.25 2.36 -15.09
N PRO A 4 31.25 1.48 -16.11
CA PRO A 4 30.02 0.99 -16.70
C PRO A 4 29.24 0.18 -15.66
N ILE A 5 27.91 0.26 -15.73
CA ILE A 5 27.02 -0.53 -14.88
C ILE A 5 27.33 -2.02 -15.16
N PRO A 6 27.58 -2.85 -14.12
CA PRO A 6 27.84 -4.27 -14.31
C PRO A 6 26.68 -4.95 -15.03
N GLN A 7 26.99 -5.80 -16.01
CA GLN A 7 25.96 -6.54 -16.72
C GLN A 7 25.30 -7.59 -15.80
N PRO A 8 23.99 -7.87 -15.99
CA PRO A 8 23.32 -8.97 -15.31
C PRO A 8 24.07 -10.30 -15.54
N ARG A 9 24.14 -11.15 -14.52
CA ARG A 9 24.77 -12.47 -14.63
C ARG A 9 24.00 -13.35 -15.63
N PRO A 10 24.69 -14.04 -16.56
CA PRO A 10 24.05 -14.95 -17.49
C PRO A 10 23.41 -16.13 -16.75
N SER A 11 22.38 -16.73 -17.34
CA SER A 11 21.64 -17.86 -16.74
C SER A 11 22.49 -19.12 -16.53
N SER A 12 23.65 -19.20 -17.17
CA SER A 12 24.63 -20.28 -17.02
C SER A 12 25.54 -20.12 -15.79
N ASP A 13 25.54 -18.96 -15.13
CA ASP A 13 26.32 -18.74 -13.90
C ASP A 13 25.69 -19.54 -12.74
N PRO A 14 26.43 -20.39 -12.00
CA PRO A 14 25.91 -21.14 -10.86
C PRO A 14 25.38 -20.26 -9.71
N LEU A 15 25.75 -18.98 -9.68
CA LEU A 15 25.22 -17.98 -8.76
C LEU A 15 24.07 -17.14 -9.38
N HIS A 16 23.62 -17.48 -10.58
CA HIS A 16 22.42 -16.90 -11.19
C HIS A 16 21.19 -17.28 -10.36
N ARG A 17 20.72 -16.34 -9.55
CA ARG A 17 19.43 -16.48 -8.88
C ARG A 17 18.33 -16.14 -9.88
N SER A 18 17.72 -17.17 -10.47
CA SER A 18 16.39 -17.05 -11.03
C SER A 18 15.46 -16.68 -9.87
N PHE A 19 15.07 -15.41 -9.75
CA PHE A 19 14.01 -15.05 -8.83
C PHE A 19 12.79 -15.87 -9.25
N PRO A 20 12.24 -16.77 -8.41
CA PRO A 20 10.99 -17.41 -8.74
C PRO A 20 10.00 -16.27 -8.90
N THR A 21 9.51 -16.06 -10.12
CA THR A 21 8.41 -15.14 -10.35
C THR A 21 7.27 -15.66 -9.51
N LEU A 22 7.03 -15.02 -8.37
CA LEU A 22 5.87 -15.31 -7.54
C LEU A 22 4.65 -15.38 -8.49
N PRO A 23 3.75 -16.37 -8.32
CA PRO A 23 2.60 -16.50 -9.20
C PRO A 23 1.92 -15.13 -9.29
N ARG A 24 1.97 -14.53 -10.48
CA ARG A 24 1.30 -13.27 -10.73
C ARG A 24 -0.17 -13.54 -10.49
N ARG A 25 -0.74 -12.97 -9.42
CA ARG A 25 -2.18 -12.98 -9.22
C ARG A 25 -2.81 -12.43 -10.50
N GLY A 26 -3.61 -13.25 -11.16
CA GLY A 26 -4.28 -12.87 -12.39
C GLY A 26 -5.14 -11.62 -12.18
N PRO A 27 -5.41 -10.86 -13.25
CA PRO A 27 -6.37 -9.77 -13.18
C PRO A 27 -7.71 -10.28 -12.64
N LEU A 28 -8.38 -9.46 -11.85
CA LEU A 28 -9.72 -9.74 -11.33
C LEU A 28 -10.70 -9.61 -12.51
N VAL A 29 -11.01 -10.74 -13.16
CA VAL A 29 -11.93 -10.79 -14.30
C VAL A 29 -13.38 -10.71 -13.81
N GLY A 30 -14.20 -9.88 -14.45
CA GLY A 30 -15.64 -9.78 -14.22
C GLY A 30 -16.15 -8.35 -14.11
N PRO A 31 -17.48 -8.14 -14.12
CA PRO A 31 -18.09 -6.81 -14.06
C PRO A 31 -17.69 -6.07 -12.78
N TYR A 32 -17.51 -4.77 -12.88
CA TYR A 32 -17.34 -3.87 -11.75
C TYR A 32 -18.16 -2.61 -12.00
N CYS A 33 -18.67 -1.98 -10.95
CA CYS A 33 -19.34 -0.70 -11.12
C CYS A 33 -18.28 0.40 -11.32
N PRO A 34 -18.50 1.37 -12.23
CA PRO A 34 -17.53 2.43 -12.48
C PRO A 34 -17.36 3.40 -11.29
N VAL A 35 -18.38 3.51 -10.43
CA VAL A 35 -18.44 4.58 -9.40
C VAL A 35 -18.69 4.09 -7.97
N CYS A 36 -19.01 2.81 -7.76
CA CYS A 36 -19.34 2.34 -6.41
C CYS A 36 -18.09 2.30 -5.51
N THR A 37 -18.32 2.32 -4.20
CA THR A 37 -17.27 2.30 -3.16
C THR A 37 -16.92 0.89 -2.68
N HIS A 38 -17.57 -0.15 -3.19
CA HIS A 38 -17.30 -1.54 -2.81
C HIS A 38 -15.82 -1.92 -3.05
N THR A 39 -15.19 -2.51 -2.04
CA THR A 39 -13.77 -2.90 -2.06
C THR A 39 -13.40 -3.74 -3.28
N SER A 40 -14.24 -4.70 -3.67
CA SER A 40 -14.04 -5.56 -4.84
C SER A 40 -14.04 -4.79 -6.16
N CYS A 41 -14.97 -3.84 -6.33
CA CYS A 41 -15.06 -3.01 -7.53
C CYS A 41 -13.91 -2.02 -7.62
N ARG A 42 -13.55 -1.38 -6.51
CA ARG A 42 -12.38 -0.48 -6.45
C ARG A 42 -11.10 -1.23 -6.79
N ARG A 43 -10.87 -2.43 -6.23
CA ARG A 43 -9.70 -3.26 -6.57
C ARG A 43 -9.64 -3.61 -8.06
N ARG A 44 -10.78 -3.92 -8.69
CA ARG A 44 -10.86 -4.17 -10.13
C ARG A 44 -10.52 -2.92 -10.95
N ARG A 45 -11.13 -1.77 -10.63
CA ARG A 45 -10.81 -0.49 -11.29
C ARG A 45 -9.33 -0.15 -11.18
N ALA A 46 -8.79 -0.26 -9.97
CA ALA A 46 -7.41 0.02 -9.64
C ALA A 46 -6.41 -0.81 -10.47
N GLN A 47 -6.72 -2.06 -10.81
CA GLN A 47 -5.81 -2.92 -11.57
C GLN A 47 -5.49 -2.40 -12.98
N GLY A 48 -6.44 -1.71 -13.62
CA GLY A 48 -6.25 -1.13 -14.95
C GLY A 48 -5.58 0.24 -14.96
N LEU A 49 -5.36 0.84 -13.78
CA LEU A 49 -4.81 2.20 -13.67
C LEU A 49 -3.27 2.18 -13.58
N PRO A 50 -2.60 3.19 -14.16
CA PRO A 50 -1.17 3.38 -13.98
C PRO A 50 -0.85 3.68 -12.52
N ARG A 51 0.35 3.28 -12.10
CA ARG A 51 0.94 3.72 -10.83
C ARG A 51 1.66 5.04 -11.06
N LEU A 52 1.17 6.12 -10.45
CA LEU A 52 1.82 7.43 -10.47
C LEU A 52 2.46 7.63 -9.09
N GLY A 53 3.78 7.82 -9.04
CA GLY A 53 4.50 7.94 -7.77
C GLY A 53 4.43 6.69 -6.87
N GLY A 54 4.21 5.51 -7.46
CA GLY A 54 4.10 4.25 -6.70
C GLY A 54 2.68 3.87 -6.24
N HIS A 55 1.70 4.75 -6.44
CA HIS A 55 0.31 4.56 -6.00
C HIS A 55 -0.68 4.60 -7.17
N ARG A 56 -1.82 3.92 -7.02
CA ARG A 56 -2.89 3.93 -8.04
C ARG A 56 -3.85 5.09 -7.79
N ALA A 57 -4.26 5.76 -8.88
CA ALA A 57 -5.14 6.94 -8.81
C ALA A 57 -6.48 6.66 -8.10
N GLU A 58 -7.00 5.42 -8.19
CA GLU A 58 -8.21 4.99 -7.47
C GLU A 58 -8.14 5.25 -5.95
N TYR A 59 -6.94 5.22 -5.36
CA TYR A 59 -6.72 5.32 -3.90
C TYR A 59 -6.05 6.63 -3.47
N GLN A 60 -6.10 7.67 -4.31
CA GLN A 60 -5.43 8.95 -4.03
C GLN A 60 -5.93 9.60 -2.73
N ARG A 61 -7.24 9.48 -2.43
CA ARG A 61 -7.84 10.09 -1.24
C ARG A 61 -7.31 9.46 0.04
N GLU A 62 -7.17 8.14 0.06
CA GLU A 62 -6.67 7.37 1.19
C GLU A 62 -5.20 7.68 1.46
N HIS A 63 -4.38 7.79 0.41
CA HIS A 63 -2.99 8.22 0.54
C HIS A 63 -2.86 9.65 1.07
N ALA A 64 -3.69 10.57 0.58
CA ALA A 64 -3.71 11.95 1.06
C ALA A 64 -4.14 12.04 2.54
N LEU A 65 -5.10 11.21 2.95
CA LEU A 65 -5.52 11.12 4.35
C LEU A 65 -4.37 10.57 5.23
N ALA A 66 -3.77 9.45 4.84
CA ALA A 66 -2.65 8.85 5.56
C ALA A 66 -1.49 9.84 5.73
N ALA A 67 -1.12 10.57 4.68
CA ALA A 67 -0.09 11.61 4.74
C ALA A 67 -0.47 12.77 5.67
N THR A 68 -1.75 13.15 5.71
CA THR A 68 -2.24 14.20 6.62
C THR A 68 -2.20 13.73 8.08
N LEU A 69 -2.58 12.48 8.36
CA LEU A 69 -2.52 11.90 9.69
C LEU A 69 -1.08 11.67 10.15
N GLN A 70 -0.18 11.23 9.27
CA GLN A 70 1.25 11.13 9.52
C GLN A 70 1.84 12.47 9.98
N ARG A 71 1.49 13.57 9.30
CA ARG A 71 1.97 14.92 9.68
C ARG A 71 1.53 15.34 11.08
N ARG A 72 0.34 14.89 11.53
CA ARG A 72 -0.19 15.18 12.87
C ARG A 72 0.38 14.26 13.93
N ASN A 73 0.84 13.07 13.56
CA ASN A 73 1.35 12.04 14.45
C ASN A 73 2.79 11.65 14.08
N PRO A 74 3.79 12.52 14.32
CA PRO A 74 5.17 12.30 13.88
C PRO A 74 5.86 11.10 14.54
N HIS A 75 5.29 10.57 15.64
CA HIS A 75 5.80 9.41 16.37
C HIS A 75 5.29 8.07 15.82
N LEU A 76 4.42 8.10 14.81
CA LEU A 76 3.87 6.92 14.14
C LEU A 76 4.39 6.84 12.71
N ILE A 77 4.26 5.66 12.10
CA ILE A 77 4.40 5.47 10.65
C ILE A 77 3.02 5.03 10.13
N LEU A 78 2.38 5.89 9.33
CA LEU A 78 1.06 5.68 8.74
C LEU A 78 1.13 5.60 7.22
N TRP A 79 0.50 4.58 6.64
CA TRP A 79 0.34 4.45 5.20
C TRP A 79 -0.94 3.70 4.82
N PHE A 80 -1.39 3.85 3.57
CA PHE A 80 -2.50 3.08 3.03
C PHE A 80 -1.99 1.91 2.19
N GLY A 81 -2.38 0.69 2.57
CA GLY A 81 -2.01 -0.54 1.86
C GLY A 81 -3.01 -0.87 0.76
N GLU A 82 -2.76 -0.47 -0.49
CA GLU A 82 -3.70 -0.71 -1.61
C GLU A 82 -4.07 -2.19 -1.81
N GLN A 83 -3.15 -3.10 -1.50
CA GLN A 83 -3.37 -4.54 -1.63
C GLN A 83 -4.38 -5.05 -0.61
N THR A 84 -4.34 -4.55 0.63
CA THR A 84 -5.28 -4.94 1.68
C THR A 84 -6.52 -4.05 1.68
N GLY A 85 -6.42 -2.81 1.20
CA GLY A 85 -7.47 -1.81 1.27
C GLY A 85 -7.60 -1.21 2.68
N SER A 86 -6.54 -1.31 3.49
CA SER A 86 -6.52 -0.93 4.90
C SER A 86 -5.44 0.13 5.15
N TYR A 87 -5.62 0.91 6.21
CA TYR A 87 -4.55 1.71 6.78
C TYR A 87 -3.65 0.84 7.63
N TRP A 88 -2.37 1.16 7.65
CA TRP A 88 -1.39 0.52 8.50
C TRP A 88 -0.77 1.58 9.40
N VAL A 89 -0.64 1.24 10.68
CA VAL A 89 -0.07 2.11 11.70
C VAL A 89 1.00 1.34 12.43
N ALA A 90 2.26 1.75 12.26
CA ALA A 90 3.36 1.30 13.09
C ALA A 90 3.62 2.33 14.19
N SER A 91 3.72 1.83 15.42
CA SER A 91 4.07 2.57 16.63
C SER A 91 5.26 1.91 17.32
N SER A 92 5.69 2.45 18.46
CA SER A 92 6.67 1.81 19.34
C SER A 92 6.17 0.49 19.94
N THR A 93 4.85 0.26 19.98
CA THR A 93 4.23 -0.93 20.59
C THR A 93 3.89 -2.02 19.58
N GLY A 94 3.90 -1.71 18.28
CA GLY A 94 3.70 -2.72 17.25
C GLY A 94 3.13 -2.16 15.94
N LEU A 95 2.57 -3.07 15.15
CA LEU A 95 1.97 -2.80 13.86
C LEU A 95 0.49 -3.19 13.87
N ALA A 96 -0.38 -2.25 13.51
CA ALA A 96 -1.83 -2.46 13.42
C ALA A 96 -2.31 -2.29 11.98
N GLU A 97 -3.14 -3.23 11.52
CA GLU A 97 -3.96 -3.08 10.32
C GLU A 97 -5.33 -2.52 10.69
N VAL A 98 -5.77 -1.48 10.00
CA VAL A 98 -6.99 -0.73 10.31
C VAL A 98 -7.87 -0.64 9.06
N PRO A 99 -9.08 -1.23 9.07
CA PRO A 99 -9.87 -1.44 7.85
C PRO A 99 -10.52 -0.17 7.29
N ASP A 100 -10.76 0.84 8.13
CA ASP A 100 -11.53 2.02 7.76
C ASP A 100 -11.10 3.26 8.56
N THR A 101 -11.57 4.43 8.10
CA THR A 101 -11.23 5.72 8.71
C THR A 101 -11.81 5.90 10.10
N VAL A 102 -12.97 5.30 10.40
CA VAL A 102 -13.61 5.43 11.72
C VAL A 102 -12.78 4.72 12.77
N THR A 103 -12.31 3.51 12.46
CA THR A 103 -11.42 2.74 13.34
C THR A 103 -10.06 3.43 13.46
N LEU A 104 -9.56 4.04 12.38
CA LEU A 104 -8.31 4.80 12.39
C LEU A 104 -8.41 6.02 13.30
N ASP A 105 -9.49 6.79 13.20
CA ASP A 105 -9.72 7.97 14.04
C ASP A 105 -9.81 7.59 15.52
N ARG A 106 -10.44 6.45 15.84
CA ARG A 106 -10.47 5.93 17.22
C ARG A 106 -9.10 5.52 17.72
N LEU A 107 -8.31 4.84 16.88
CA LEU A 107 -6.95 4.42 17.23
C LEU A 107 -6.01 5.60 17.48
N LEU A 108 -6.20 6.69 16.74
CA LEU A 108 -5.38 7.91 16.85
C LEU A 108 -5.94 8.92 17.86
N ALA A 109 -7.09 8.64 18.47
CA ALA A 109 -7.64 9.48 19.51
C ALA A 109 -6.69 9.45 20.72
N PRO A 110 -6.43 10.61 21.36
CA PRO A 110 -5.67 10.63 22.60
C PRO A 110 -6.38 9.77 23.66
N GLU A 111 -5.61 9.03 24.47
CA GLU A 111 -6.13 8.29 25.61
C GLU A 111 -6.99 9.21 26.49
N PRO A 112 -8.18 8.77 26.95
CA PRO A 112 -8.97 9.56 27.86
C PRO A 112 -8.15 9.80 29.14
N VAL A 113 -7.94 11.07 29.46
CA VAL A 113 -7.32 11.47 30.73
C VAL A 113 -8.28 11.10 31.84
N HIS A 114 -8.09 9.93 32.45
CA HIS A 114 -8.73 9.58 33.72
C HIS A 114 -8.05 10.40 34.81
N GLY A 115 -8.64 11.56 35.12
CA GLY A 115 -8.30 12.38 36.29
C GLY A 115 -9.03 11.94 37.54
#